data_AF-A0A833SS78-F1
#
_entry.id   AF-A0A833SS78-F1
#
_cell.length_a   1.000
_cell.length_b   1.000
_cell.length_c   1.000
_cell.angle_alpha   90.00
_cell.angle_beta   90.00
_cell.angle_gamma   90.00
#
_symmetry.space_group_name_H-M   'P 1'
#
loop_
_entity.id
_entity.type
_entity.pdbx_description
1 polymer ?
#
loop_
_entity_poly.entity_id
_entity_poly.type
_entity_poly.pdbx_seq_one_letter_code
_entity_poly.pdbx_strand_id
1 'polypeptide(L)'
;MLLVVHPQKKPCNGELTSNELAHNARVSSGRVLVENFFGRVCLLCRIMHSTFKWSESSFDSFARTCFALPNFHTDINPLRVDDGRFYRSVTGQYASMAKHKRSGLASIQRRYRRRRTHAWLLT
;
A
#
# COMPACT_ATOMS: atom_id res chain seq x y z
N MET A 1 -13.34 -9.91 9.12
CA MET A 1 -12.44 -10.32 10.22
C MET A 1 -11.00 -10.22 9.72
N LEU A 2 -10.20 -9.32 10.29
CA LEU A 2 -8.75 -9.29 10.03
C LEU A 2 -8.11 -10.37 10.91
N LEU A 3 -7.54 -11.41 10.30
CA LEU A 3 -6.74 -12.39 11.03
C LEU A 3 -5.38 -11.76 11.36
N VAL A 4 -5.11 -11.54 12.64
CA VAL A 4 -3.81 -11.03 13.08
C VAL A 4 -2.81 -12.17 13.05
N VAL A 5 -1.72 -12.00 12.30
CA VAL A 5 -0.65 -12.99 12.19
C VAL A 5 0.46 -12.65 13.18
N HIS A 6 0.64 -13.48 14.19
CA HIS A 6 1.68 -13.34 15.20
C HIS A 6 2.77 -14.40 15.04
N PRO A 7 4.04 -14.06 15.34
CA PRO A 7 5.07 -15.08 15.50
C PRO A 7 4.69 -16.02 16.66
N GLN A 8 4.94 -17.31 16.49
CA GLN A 8 4.83 -18.29 17.55
C GLN A 8 5.86 -18.02 18.63
N LYS A 9 5.42 -18.00 19.88
CA LYS A 9 6.30 -17.85 21.04
C LYS A 9 7.01 -19.17 21.32
N LYS A 10 8.25 -19.08 21.79
CA LYS A 10 8.98 -20.24 22.27
C LYS A 10 8.24 -20.86 23.48
N PRO A 11 8.02 -22.19 23.51
CA PRO A 11 7.41 -22.86 24.65
C PRO A 11 8.37 -22.92 25.86
N CYS A 12 7.82 -23.01 27.07
CA CYS A 12 8.57 -22.83 28.34
C CYS A 12 9.77 -23.79 28.50
N ASN A 13 9.67 -25.03 27.99
CA ASN A 13 10.69 -26.07 28.08
C ASN A 13 10.93 -26.80 26.74
N GLY A 14 10.79 -26.09 25.61
CA GLY A 14 10.96 -26.69 24.29
C GLY A 14 11.54 -25.71 23.28
N GLU A 15 12.00 -26.25 22.15
CA GLU A 15 12.47 -25.46 21.02
C GLU A 15 11.39 -25.37 19.94
N LEU A 16 11.43 -24.27 19.19
CA LEU A 16 10.62 -24.13 17.99
C LEU A 16 11.13 -25.12 16.94
N THR A 17 10.21 -25.77 16.24
CA THR A 17 10.57 -26.61 15.10
C THR A 17 11.13 -25.73 13.96
N SER A 18 11.84 -26.36 13.01
CA SER A 18 12.38 -25.65 11.84
C SER A 18 11.28 -24.90 11.05
N ASN A 19 10.08 -25.49 10.94
CA ASN A 19 8.94 -24.86 10.27
C ASN A 19 8.41 -23.63 11.01
N GLU A 20 8.36 -23.69 12.33
CA GLU A 20 7.89 -22.56 13.16
C GLU A 20 8.90 -21.41 13.15
N LEU A 21 10.20 -21.72 13.17
CA LEU A 21 11.26 -20.73 12.97
C LEU A 21 11.15 -20.07 11.60
N ALA A 22 10.95 -20.84 10.53
CA ALA A 22 10.78 -20.30 9.18
C ALA A 22 9.52 -19.42 9.07
N HIS A 23 8.41 -19.85 9.68
CA HIS A 23 7.19 -19.05 9.77
C HIS A 23 7.44 -17.72 10.49
N ASN A 24 8.05 -17.77 11.68
CA ASN A 24 8.37 -16.61 12.49
C ASN A 24 9.31 -15.64 11.75
N ALA A 25 10.31 -16.15 11.05
CA ALA A 25 11.22 -15.34 10.25
C ALA A 25 10.46 -14.59 9.15
N ARG A 26 9.53 -15.26 8.45
CA ARG A 26 8.68 -14.62 7.43
C ARG A 26 7.76 -13.56 8.02
N VAL A 27 7.10 -13.84 9.16
CA VAL A 27 6.23 -12.87 9.84
C VAL A 27 7.02 -11.67 10.34
N SER A 28 8.17 -11.92 10.97
CA SER A 28 9.06 -10.86 11.49
C SER A 28 9.60 -10.01 10.35
N SER A 29 9.95 -10.63 9.22
CA SER A 29 10.33 -9.92 8.00
C SER A 29 9.21 -8.98 7.52
N GLY A 30 7.97 -9.44 7.40
CA GLY A 30 6.85 -8.55 7.03
C GLY A 30 6.67 -7.40 8.02
N ARG A 31 6.79 -7.69 9.33
CA ARG A 31 6.61 -6.71 10.41
C ARG A 31 7.64 -5.58 10.37
N VAL A 32 8.92 -5.87 10.10
CA VAL A 32 9.98 -4.85 10.02
C VAL A 32 9.66 -3.78 8.96
N LEU A 33 9.06 -4.16 7.84
CA LEU A 33 8.65 -3.20 6.80
C LEU A 33 7.56 -2.25 7.31
N VAL A 34 6.56 -2.81 7.96
CA VAL A 34 5.44 -2.04 8.53
C VAL A 34 5.96 -1.08 9.60
N GLU A 35 6.78 -1.57 10.53
CA GLU A 35 7.37 -0.74 11.59
C GLU A 35 8.26 0.38 11.03
N ASN A 36 9.10 0.10 10.03
CA ASN A 36 9.94 1.13 9.41
C ASN A 36 9.10 2.21 8.70
N PHE A 37 8.02 1.82 8.02
CA PHE A 37 7.11 2.77 7.39
C PHE A 37 6.40 3.64 8.42
N PHE A 38 5.77 3.02 9.42
CA PHE A 38 5.06 3.75 10.47
C PHE A 38 6.01 4.58 11.34
N GLY A 39 7.28 4.17 11.51
CA GLY A 39 8.31 4.99 12.14
C GLY A 39 8.51 6.33 11.44
N ARG A 40 8.53 6.33 10.10
CA ARG A 40 8.61 7.57 9.29
C ARG A 40 7.34 8.42 9.42
N VAL A 41 6.17 7.79 9.38
CA VAL A 41 4.87 8.47 9.60
C VAL A 41 4.84 9.11 10.99
N CYS A 42 5.19 8.37 12.04
CA CYS A 42 5.21 8.87 13.41
C CYS A 42 6.16 10.06 13.59
N LEU A 43 7.33 10.04 12.93
CA LEU A 43 8.24 11.18 12.94
C LEU A 43 7.58 12.43 12.34
N LEU A 44 6.93 12.32 11.18
CA LEU A 44 6.21 13.43 10.56
C LEU A 44 5.04 13.91 11.40
N CYS A 45 4.25 12.98 11.96
CA CYS A 45 3.16 13.31 12.87
C CYS A 45 3.68 14.04 14.12
N ARG A 46 4.86 13.70 14.63
CA ARG A 46 5.50 14.40 15.75
C ARG A 46 5.90 15.83 15.39
N ILE A 47 6.47 16.03 14.20
CA ILE A 47 6.82 17.37 13.69
C ILE A 47 5.56 18.22 13.49
N MET A 48 4.53 17.63 12.87
CA MET A 48 3.21 18.24 12.70
C MET A 48 2.66 18.65 14.07
N HIS A 49 2.61 17.75 15.04
CA HIS A 49 2.15 18.06 16.39
C HIS A 49 2.92 19.22 17.05
N SER A 50 4.24 19.32 16.86
CA SER A 50 5.04 20.41 17.44
C SER A 50 4.86 21.77 16.76
N THR A 51 4.47 21.80 15.49
CA THR A 51 4.45 23.03 14.67
C THR A 51 3.05 23.50 14.32
N PHE A 52 2.08 22.59 14.31
CA PHE A 52 0.72 22.85 13.90
C PHE A 52 -0.08 23.50 15.02
N LYS A 53 -0.58 24.70 14.77
CA LYS A 53 -1.61 25.34 15.60
C LYS A 53 -2.96 24.89 15.09
N TRP A 54 -3.70 24.18 15.94
CA TRP A 54 -4.95 23.50 15.64
C TRP A 54 -5.89 24.31 14.73
N SER A 55 -6.28 23.72 13.59
CA SER A 55 -7.37 24.22 12.75
C SER A 55 -8.06 23.06 12.04
N GLU A 56 -9.38 23.01 12.15
CA GLU A 56 -10.19 21.92 11.61
C GLU A 56 -10.11 21.84 10.08
N SER A 57 -10.07 22.99 9.40
CA SER A 57 -10.04 23.09 7.93
C SER A 57 -8.76 22.57 7.29
N SER A 58 -7.62 22.57 8.01
CA SER A 58 -6.33 22.18 7.44
C SER A 58 -5.81 20.84 7.97
N PHE A 59 -6.37 20.33 9.07
CA PHE A 59 -5.92 19.07 9.69
C PHE A 59 -5.91 17.90 8.70
N ASP A 60 -6.97 17.72 7.89
CA ASP A 60 -7.02 16.64 6.89
C ASP A 60 -5.89 16.75 5.86
N SER A 61 -5.55 17.97 5.43
CA SER A 61 -4.44 18.21 4.50
C SER A 61 -3.09 17.85 5.12
N PHE A 62 -2.86 18.23 6.37
CA PHE A 62 -1.64 17.87 7.10
C PHE A 62 -1.54 16.37 7.36
N ALA A 63 -2.63 15.73 7.79
CA ALA A 63 -2.69 14.29 7.99
C ALA A 63 -2.37 13.54 6.70
N ARG A 64 -3.02 13.90 5.57
CA ARG A 64 -2.71 13.31 4.26
C ARG A 64 -1.25 13.50 3.87
N THR A 65 -0.68 14.67 4.14
CA THR A 65 0.73 14.97 3.85
C THR A 65 1.68 14.08 4.66
N CYS A 66 1.39 13.86 5.95
CA CYS A 66 2.14 12.95 6.83
C CYS A 66 2.14 11.49 6.32
N PHE A 67 1.10 11.06 5.60
CA PHE A 67 1.07 9.73 4.95
C PHE A 67 1.61 9.73 3.52
N ALA A 68 1.50 10.84 2.78
CA ALA A 68 1.97 10.94 1.39
C ALA A 68 3.50 11.07 1.30
N LEU A 69 4.12 11.84 2.21
CA LEU A 69 5.58 12.06 2.19
C LEU A 69 6.38 10.76 2.40
N PRO A 70 6.04 9.85 3.34
CA PRO A 70 6.75 8.58 3.49
C PRO A 70 6.63 7.68 2.25
N ASN A 71 5.49 7.70 1.55
CA ASN A 71 5.33 6.97 0.28
C ASN A 71 6.27 7.47 -0.81
N PHE A 72 6.50 8.79 -0.88
CA PHE A 72 7.51 9.34 -1.79
C PHE A 72 8.93 9.00 -1.32
N HIS A 73 9.19 9.10 -0.01
CA HIS A 73 10.49 8.76 0.56
C HIS A 73 10.87 7.30 0.34
N THR A 74 9.93 6.36 0.22
CA THR A 74 10.25 4.97 -0.10
C THR A 74 10.82 4.78 -1.51
N ASP A 75 10.56 5.70 -2.44
CA ASP A 75 11.16 5.64 -3.78
C ASP A 75 12.62 6.07 -3.80
N ILE A 76 13.02 6.98 -2.90
CA ILE A 76 14.39 7.51 -2.78
C ILE A 76 15.21 6.71 -1.75
N ASN A 77 14.59 6.39 -0.63
CA ASN A 77 15.17 5.66 0.50
C ASN A 77 14.28 4.45 0.80
N PRO A 78 14.50 3.31 0.13
CA PRO A 78 13.65 2.13 0.28
C PRO A 78 13.73 1.56 1.72
N LEU A 79 12.67 0.89 2.15
CA LEU A 79 12.60 0.33 3.51
C LEU A 79 13.55 -0.86 3.71
N ARG A 80 14.03 -1.45 2.60
CA ARG A 80 15.14 -2.42 2.53
C ARG A 80 15.98 -2.17 1.29
N VAL A 81 17.23 -2.63 1.36
CA VAL A 81 18.19 -2.57 0.25
C VAL A 81 17.65 -3.25 -1.02
N ASP A 82 16.99 -4.41 -0.88
CA ASP A 82 16.45 -5.17 -2.02
C ASP A 82 15.10 -4.65 -2.56
N ASP A 83 14.40 -3.81 -1.78
CA ASP A 83 13.02 -3.41 -2.11
C ASP A 83 12.94 -2.44 -3.29
N GLY A 84 14.00 -1.66 -3.58
CA GLY A 84 13.96 -0.63 -4.62
C GLY A 84 13.61 -1.16 -6.02
N ARG A 85 14.05 -2.39 -6.35
CA ARG A 85 13.74 -3.05 -7.64
C ARG A 85 12.39 -3.76 -7.61
N PHE A 86 12.06 -4.42 -6.49
CA PHE A 86 10.80 -5.13 -6.32
C PHE A 86 9.60 -4.18 -6.26
N TYR A 87 9.71 -3.07 -5.52
CA TYR A 87 8.63 -2.11 -5.39
C TYR A 87 8.32 -1.42 -6.73
N ARG A 88 9.35 -1.07 -7.52
CA ARG A 88 9.18 -0.55 -8.88
C ARG A 88 8.47 -1.54 -9.80
N SER A 89 8.78 -2.83 -9.71
CA SER A 89 8.13 -3.84 -10.55
C SER A 89 6.65 -4.02 -10.17
N VAL A 90 6.34 -4.06 -8.87
CA VAL A 90 4.97 -4.15 -8.33
C VAL A 90 4.14 -2.92 -8.73
N THR A 91 4.69 -1.71 -8.58
CA THR A 91 4.01 -0.47 -9.01
C THR A 91 3.76 -0.45 -10.53
N GLY A 92 4.72 -0.94 -11.32
CA GLY A 92 4.56 -1.13 -12.76
C GLY A 92 3.44 -2.11 -13.12
N GLN A 93 3.31 -3.21 -12.39
CA GLN A 93 2.22 -4.18 -12.57
C GLN A 93 0.86 -3.55 -12.27
N TYR A 94 0.70 -2.84 -11.15
CA TYR A 94 -0.55 -2.15 -10.83
C TYR A 94 -0.92 -1.10 -11.88
N ALA A 95 0.06 -0.33 -12.39
CA ALA A 95 -0.16 0.63 -13.46
C ALA A 95 -0.64 -0.07 -14.76
N SER A 96 -0.05 -1.20 -15.12
CA SER A 96 -0.47 -2.02 -16.27
C SER A 96 -1.88 -2.57 -16.11
N MET A 97 -2.21 -3.09 -14.93
CA MET A 97 -3.55 -3.59 -14.59
C MET A 97 -4.60 -2.46 -14.66
N ALA A 98 -4.28 -1.28 -14.14
CA ALA A 98 -5.15 -0.11 -14.23
C ALA A 98 -5.39 0.32 -15.69
N LYS A 99 -4.34 0.29 -16.53
CA LYS A 99 -4.45 0.58 -17.97
C LYS A 99 -5.30 -0.44 -18.71
N HIS A 100 -5.15 -1.72 -18.40
CA HIS A 100 -6.00 -2.79 -18.96
C HIS A 100 -7.47 -2.59 -18.57
N LYS A 101 -7.74 -2.32 -17.28
CA LYS A 101 -9.10 -2.06 -16.80
C LYS A 101 -9.73 -0.85 -17.49
N ARG A 102 -9.00 0.27 -17.61
CA ARG A 102 -9.47 1.46 -18.35
C ARG A 102 -9.75 1.14 -19.83
N SER A 103 -8.89 0.37 -20.47
CA SER A 103 -9.05 -0.01 -21.89
C SER A 103 -10.28 -0.91 -22.11
N GLY A 104 -10.54 -1.84 -21.19
CA GLY A 104 -11.75 -2.66 -21.18
C GLY A 104 -13.02 -1.84 -20.97
N LEU A 105 -13.01 -0.88 -20.04
CA LEU A 105 -14.15 0.03 -19.85
C LEU A 105 -14.40 0.89 -21.10
N ALA A 106 -13.34 1.40 -21.73
CA ALA A 106 -13.44 2.17 -22.96
C ALA A 106 -14.00 1.35 -24.13
N SER A 107 -13.64 0.07 -24.24
CA SER A 107 -14.18 -0.81 -25.29
C SER A 107 -15.66 -1.15 -25.07
N ILE A 108 -16.06 -1.41 -23.83
CA ILE A 108 -17.47 -1.59 -23.45
C ILE A 108 -18.29 -0.34 -23.78
N GLN A 109 -17.79 0.84 -23.40
CA GLN A 109 -18.47 2.11 -23.63
C GLN A 109 -18.60 2.43 -25.13
N ARG A 110 -17.57 2.14 -25.94
CA ARG A 110 -17.64 2.23 -27.41
C ARG A 110 -18.72 1.31 -27.98
N ARG A 111 -18.81 0.07 -27.50
CA ARG A 111 -19.82 -0.91 -27.95
C ARG A 111 -21.23 -0.46 -27.60
N TYR A 112 -21.43 0.11 -26.41
CA TYR A 112 -22.71 0.70 -26.01
C TYR A 112 -23.11 1.88 -26.91
N ARG A 113 -22.19 2.82 -27.17
CA ARG A 113 -22.44 3.97 -28.07
C ARG A 113 -22.84 3.53 -29.47
N ARG A 114 -22.15 2.52 -30.04
CA ARG A 114 -22.48 1.94 -31.35
C ARG A 114 -23.88 1.31 -31.38
N ARG A 115 -24.23 0.49 -30.37
CA ARG A 115 -25.57 -0.11 -30.28
C ARG A 115 -26.67 0.95 -30.21
N ARG A 116 -26.43 2.04 -29.46
CA ARG A 116 -27.36 3.16 -29.38
C ARG A 116 -27.52 3.84 -30.74
N THR A 117 -26.43 4.13 -31.46
CA THR A 117 -26.51 4.75 -32.80
C THR A 117 -27.21 3.87 -33.83
N HIS A 118 -26.99 2.55 -33.82
CA HIS A 118 -27.75 1.62 -34.67
C HIS A 118 -29.25 1.55 -34.32
N ALA A 119 -29.61 1.69 -33.03
CA ALA A 119 -31.00 1.72 -32.61
C ALA A 119 -31.74 2.99 -33.06
N TRP A 120 -31.06 4.13 -33.17
CA TRP A 120 -31.62 5.39 -33.71
C TRP A 120 -31.83 5.39 -35.23
N LEU A 121 -31.17 4.49 -35.97
CA LEU A 121 -31.28 4.40 -37.43
C LEU A 121 -32.37 3.41 -37.90
N LEU A 122 -33.01 2.69 -36.97
CA LEU A 122 -34.02 1.67 -37.23
C LEU A 122 -35.43 2.07 -36.75
N THR A 123 -35.61 3.33 -36.34
CA THR A 123 -36.87 4.01 -36.01
C THR A 123 -37.06 5.18 -36.95
#